data_AF-R5AM21-F1
#
_entry.id   AF-R5AM21-F1
#
_cell.length_a   1.000
_cell.length_b   1.000
_cell.length_c   1.000
_cell.angle_alpha   90.00
_cell.angle_beta   90.00
_cell.angle_gamma   90.00
#
_symmetry.space_group_name_H-M   'P 1'
#
loop_
_entity.id
_entity.type
_entity.pdbx_description
1 polymer ?
#
loop_
_entity_poly.entity_id
_entity_poly.type
_entity_poly.pdbx_seq_one_letter_code
_entity_poly.pdbx_strand_id
1 'polypeptide(L)'
;MPAFAEPFDFSGCRACCFTGHRPEGLPQKEADTALLRLKLIMTVQQAAAAGADVFYAGGARGFDMLAAEAVLFLREQERLPLKLKLALPSRRQADAWPQDDRRRYYSILDKADETYYASDRNDAAAMHTRNRYLVDHADCCIAYLRKLSGGTYYTVRYAERRGVPVCNLAEYLPGPKQLSILA
;
A
#
# COMPACT_ATOMS: atom_id res chain seq x y z
N MET A 1 -1.49 -14.47 -25.97
CA MET A 1 -1.24 -13.52 -24.86
C MET A 1 -2.31 -13.75 -23.82
N PRO A 2 -2.01 -13.93 -22.52
CA PRO A 2 -3.07 -14.06 -21.54
C PRO A 2 -3.84 -12.74 -21.52
N ALA A 3 -5.17 -12.82 -21.56
CA ALA A 3 -6.03 -11.66 -21.34
C ALA A 3 -5.65 -11.07 -19.98
N PHE A 4 -4.96 -9.92 -20.00
CA PHE A 4 -4.77 -9.14 -18.79
C PHE A 4 -6.16 -8.71 -18.34
N ALA A 5 -6.48 -8.90 -17.06
CA ALA A 5 -7.71 -8.36 -16.48
C ALA A 5 -7.81 -6.87 -16.83
N GLU A 6 -9.03 -6.38 -17.08
CA GLU A 6 -9.22 -4.97 -17.41
C GLU A 6 -8.52 -4.08 -16.36
N PRO A 7 -7.85 -3.00 -16.80
CA PRO A 7 -7.20 -2.10 -15.87
C PRO A 7 -8.23 -1.53 -14.90
N PHE A 8 -7.91 -1.57 -13.61
CA PHE A 8 -8.77 -1.00 -12.56
C PHE A 8 -9.08 0.47 -12.86
N ASP A 9 -10.35 0.86 -12.73
CA ASP A 9 -10.81 2.22 -12.97
C ASP A 9 -10.61 3.10 -11.73
N PHE A 10 -9.78 4.14 -11.85
CA PHE A 10 -9.51 5.12 -10.81
C PHE A 10 -10.35 6.40 -10.96
N SER A 11 -11.31 6.43 -11.89
CA SER A 11 -12.13 7.61 -12.14
C SER A 11 -12.82 8.11 -10.87
N GLY A 12 -12.68 9.40 -10.58
CA GLY A 12 -13.25 10.04 -9.39
C GLY A 12 -12.46 9.85 -8.10
N CYS A 13 -11.36 9.08 -8.10
CA CYS A 13 -10.50 8.94 -6.93
C CYS A 13 -9.60 10.17 -6.77
N ARG A 14 -9.57 10.75 -5.56
CA ARG A 14 -8.63 11.80 -5.15
C ARG A 14 -7.57 11.27 -4.20
N ALA A 15 -7.94 10.30 -3.37
CA ALA A 15 -7.07 9.65 -2.41
C ALA A 15 -7.02 8.14 -2.59
N CYS A 16 -5.84 7.55 -2.51
CA CYS A 16 -5.66 6.10 -2.47
C CYS A 16 -4.94 5.67 -1.19
N CYS A 17 -5.28 4.51 -0.65
CA CYS A 17 -4.50 3.89 0.44
C CYS A 17 -3.84 2.59 -0.01
N PHE A 18 -2.73 2.24 0.63
CA PHE A 18 -2.04 0.98 0.39
C PHE A 18 -2.23 -0.02 1.51
N THR A 19 -2.31 -1.30 1.16
CA THR A 19 -2.19 -2.40 2.13
C THR A 19 -1.57 -3.63 1.50
N GLY A 20 -0.64 -4.29 2.19
CA GLY A 20 -0.04 -5.50 1.64
C GLY A 20 0.78 -6.28 2.65
N HIS A 21 1.28 -7.42 2.18
CA HIS A 21 2.01 -8.36 3.02
C HIS A 21 3.36 -7.82 3.52
N ARG A 22 3.77 -8.38 4.66
CA ARG A 22 5.12 -8.23 5.24
C ARG A 22 6.17 -8.88 4.33
N PRO A 23 7.49 -8.64 4.54
CA PRO A 23 8.55 -9.13 3.65
C PRO A 23 8.45 -10.64 3.33
N GLU A 24 8.00 -11.44 4.28
CA GLU A 24 7.87 -12.90 4.16
C GLU A 24 6.72 -13.31 3.21
N GLY A 25 5.75 -12.42 2.97
CA GLY A 25 4.63 -12.64 2.05
C GLY A 25 4.79 -11.97 0.68
N LEU A 26 5.91 -11.27 0.46
CA LEU A 26 6.29 -10.71 -0.85
C LEU A 26 6.92 -11.79 -1.75
N PRO A 27 7.04 -11.54 -3.07
CA PRO A 27 7.81 -12.43 -3.94
C PRO A 27 9.25 -12.56 -3.43
N GLN A 28 9.80 -13.78 -3.50
CA GLN A 28 11.17 -14.07 -3.04
C GLN A 28 12.18 -14.07 -4.18
N LYS A 29 11.71 -14.21 -5.43
CA LYS A 29 12.55 -14.07 -6.62
C LYS A 29 12.71 -12.58 -6.94
N GLU A 30 13.92 -12.15 -7.26
CA GLU A 30 14.19 -10.75 -7.59
C GLU A 30 13.37 -10.28 -8.79
N ALA A 31 13.26 -11.11 -9.84
CA ALA A 31 12.46 -10.79 -11.02
C ALA A 31 10.98 -10.51 -10.69
N ASP A 32 10.38 -11.32 -9.82
CA ASP A 32 8.98 -11.14 -9.40
C ASP A 32 8.81 -9.90 -8.50
N THR A 33 9.83 -9.60 -7.69
CA THR A 33 9.85 -8.40 -6.84
C THR A 33 10.00 -7.13 -7.67
N ALA A 34 10.86 -7.16 -8.69
CA ALA A 34 11.01 -6.09 -9.66
C ALA A 34 9.70 -5.86 -10.44
N LEU A 35 9.01 -6.93 -10.83
CA LEU A 35 7.71 -6.83 -11.48
C LEU A 35 6.64 -6.23 -10.55
N LEU A 36 6.61 -6.61 -9.27
CA LEU A 36 5.73 -5.99 -8.27
C LEU A 36 6.00 -4.48 -8.15
N ARG A 37 7.26 -4.08 -8.05
CA ARG A 37 7.66 -2.66 -7.97
C ARG A 37 7.23 -1.89 -9.21
N LEU A 38 7.49 -2.44 -10.39
CA LEU A 38 7.07 -1.82 -11.66
C LEU A 38 5.55 -1.68 -11.73
N LYS A 39 4.80 -2.74 -11.40
CA LYS A 39 3.34 -2.70 -11.41
C LYS A 39 2.79 -1.67 -10.44
N LEU A 40 3.39 -1.56 -9.26
CA LEU A 40 3.01 -0.56 -8.25
C LEU A 40 3.25 0.86 -8.75
N ILE A 41 4.40 1.15 -9.35
CA ILE A 41 4.70 2.45 -9.98
C ILE A 41 3.66 2.77 -11.06
N MET A 42 3.40 1.84 -11.98
CA MET A 42 2.42 2.02 -13.05
C MET A 42 1.01 2.27 -12.51
N THR A 43 0.61 1.54 -11.46
CA THR A 43 -0.70 1.72 -10.83
C THR A 43 -0.82 3.09 -10.15
N VAL A 44 0.22 3.56 -9.46
CA VAL A 44 0.22 4.92 -8.87
C VAL A 44 0.18 5.98 -9.97
N GLN A 45 0.91 5.81 -11.07
CA GLN A 45 0.83 6.70 -12.23
C GLN A 45 -0.57 6.73 -12.85
N GLN A 46 -1.21 5.57 -12.99
CA GLN A 46 -2.57 5.47 -13.52
C GLN A 46 -3.58 6.18 -12.62
N ALA A 47 -3.50 5.97 -11.30
CA ALA A 47 -4.34 6.67 -10.33
C ALA A 47 -4.10 8.19 -10.38
N ALA A 48 -2.84 8.63 -10.49
CA ALA A 48 -2.49 10.04 -10.61
C ALA A 48 -3.03 10.67 -11.90
N ALA A 49 -2.91 9.98 -13.03
CA ALA A 49 -3.47 10.42 -14.30
C ALA A 49 -5.01 10.52 -14.26
N ALA A 50 -5.67 9.70 -13.44
CA ALA A 50 -7.11 9.76 -13.19
C ALA A 50 -7.52 10.84 -12.16
N GLY A 51 -6.56 11.55 -11.57
CA GLY A 51 -6.80 12.70 -10.69
C GLY A 51 -6.47 12.49 -9.21
N ALA A 52 -5.94 11.33 -8.81
CA ALA A 52 -5.51 11.08 -7.44
C ALA A 52 -4.20 11.82 -7.13
N ASP A 53 -4.17 12.57 -6.04
CA ASP A 53 -2.99 13.34 -5.61
C ASP A 53 -2.57 13.05 -4.16
N VAL A 54 -3.35 12.26 -3.42
CA VAL A 54 -3.03 11.86 -2.05
C VAL A 54 -2.90 10.35 -1.93
N PHE A 55 -1.79 9.89 -1.36
CA PHE A 55 -1.52 8.48 -1.14
C PHE A 55 -1.22 8.20 0.33
N TYR A 56 -2.00 7.31 0.93
CA TYR A 56 -1.85 6.88 2.32
C TYR A 56 -1.11 5.55 2.39
N ALA A 57 0.03 5.53 3.08
CA ALA A 57 0.76 4.30 3.37
C ALA A 57 0.78 4.02 4.87
N GLY A 58 0.74 2.75 5.23
CA GLY A 58 0.74 2.34 6.62
C GLY A 58 2.12 2.26 7.29
N GLY A 59 3.18 2.45 6.51
CA GLY A 59 4.57 2.46 6.99
C GLY A 59 5.08 1.12 7.53
N ALA A 60 4.37 0.01 7.31
CA ALA A 60 4.84 -1.33 7.66
C ALA A 60 6.01 -1.81 6.77
N ARG A 61 6.89 -2.67 7.30
CA ARG A 61 7.82 -3.43 6.45
C ARG A 61 7.09 -4.24 5.39
N GLY A 62 7.70 -4.36 4.22
CA GLY A 62 7.15 -5.07 3.07
C GLY A 62 6.43 -4.13 2.11
N PHE A 63 5.20 -4.47 1.73
CA PHE A 63 4.46 -3.76 0.68
C PHE A 63 4.23 -2.27 0.98
N ASP A 64 3.88 -1.89 2.22
CA ASP A 64 3.63 -0.48 2.56
C ASP A 64 4.87 0.39 2.27
N MET A 65 6.09 -0.11 2.54
CA MET A 65 7.33 0.60 2.22
C MET A 65 7.58 0.68 0.71
N LEU A 66 7.36 -0.41 -0.04
CA LEU A 66 7.46 -0.39 -1.51
C LEU A 66 6.49 0.64 -2.12
N ALA A 67 5.28 0.74 -1.58
CA ALA A 67 4.26 1.66 -2.07
C ALA A 67 4.60 3.12 -1.75
N ALA A 68 5.05 3.39 -0.52
CA ALA A 68 5.54 4.72 -0.16
C ALA A 68 6.73 5.14 -1.05
N GLU A 69 7.70 4.24 -1.28
CA GLU A 69 8.84 4.49 -2.17
C GLU A 69 8.39 4.75 -3.62
N ALA A 70 7.37 4.05 -4.14
CA ALA A 70 6.83 4.30 -5.47
C ALA A 70 6.21 5.69 -5.60
N VAL A 71 5.45 6.15 -4.59
CA VAL A 71 4.89 7.51 -4.57
C VAL A 71 6.01 8.56 -4.54
N LEU A 72 7.01 8.37 -3.67
CA LEU A 72 8.16 9.27 -3.57
C LEU A 72 8.98 9.32 -4.86
N PHE A 73 9.22 8.17 -5.49
CA PHE A 73 9.89 8.09 -6.77
C PHE A 73 9.17 8.92 -7.84
N LEU A 74 7.85 8.75 -7.97
CA LEU A 74 7.06 9.49 -8.96
C LEU A 74 6.98 10.99 -8.65
N ARG A 75 6.90 11.36 -7.37
CA ARG A 75 6.93 12.75 -6.95
C ARG A 75 8.26 13.43 -7.30
N GLU A 76 9.38 12.74 -7.06
CA GLU A 76 10.72 13.33 -7.17
C GLU A 76 11.29 13.23 -8.60
N GLN A 77 11.15 12.08 -9.24
CA GLN A 77 11.75 11.80 -10.55
C GLN A 77 10.85 12.22 -11.70
N GLU A 78 9.55 11.93 -11.60
CA GLU A 78 8.56 12.30 -12.63
C GLU A 78 7.88 13.65 -12.34
N ARG A 79 8.27 14.32 -11.24
CA ARG A 79 7.77 15.64 -10.81
C ARG A 79 6.24 15.71 -10.70
N LEU A 80 5.59 14.60 -10.37
CA LEU A 80 4.15 14.57 -10.16
C LEU A 80 3.79 15.24 -8.82
N PRO A 81 2.70 16.02 -8.74
CA PRO A 81 2.30 16.75 -7.54
C PRO A 81 1.61 15.85 -6.51
N LEU A 82 2.26 14.74 -6.12
CA LEU A 82 1.72 13.74 -5.22
C LEU A 82 2.05 14.05 -3.76
N LYS A 83 1.13 13.74 -2.85
CA LYS A 83 1.32 13.81 -1.40
C LYS A 83 1.37 12.40 -0.83
N LEU A 84 2.40 12.11 -0.04
CA LEU A 84 2.50 10.89 0.75
C LEU A 84 2.10 11.18 2.19
N LYS A 85 1.06 10.51 2.67
CA LYS A 85 0.64 10.57 4.07
C LYS A 85 0.85 9.21 4.74
N LEU A 86 1.35 9.22 5.96
CA LEU A 86 1.58 8.01 6.73
C LEU A 86 0.54 7.84 7.82
N ALA A 87 -0.03 6.65 7.92
CA ALA A 87 -0.80 6.24 9.09
C ALA A 87 -0.01 5.15 9.80
N LEU A 88 0.43 5.42 11.02
CA LEU A 88 1.36 4.57 11.75
C LEU A 88 0.72 4.05 13.05
N PRO A 89 1.02 2.82 13.48
CA PRO A 89 0.49 2.29 14.74
C PRO A 89 1.05 3.06 15.94
N SER A 90 2.35 3.39 15.92
CA SER A 90 3.02 4.17 16.97
C SER A 90 4.35 4.75 16.48
N ARG A 91 4.91 5.69 17.25
CA ARG A 91 6.24 6.29 17.00
C ARG A 91 7.39 5.29 17.09
N ARG A 92 7.19 4.19 17.81
CA ARG A 92 8.22 3.18 18.14
C ARG A 92 8.15 1.94 17.25
N GLN A 93 7.32 1.96 16.19
CA GLN A 93 7.03 0.74 15.41
C GLN A 93 8.27 0.09 14.79
N ALA A 94 9.30 0.89 14.51
CA ALA A 94 10.52 0.48 13.81
C ALA A 94 11.72 0.23 14.76
N ASP A 95 11.57 0.43 16.08
CA ASP A 95 12.68 0.35 17.05
C ASP A 95 13.46 -0.97 16.94
N ALA A 96 12.72 -2.08 16.78
CA ALA A 96 13.26 -3.44 16.73
C ALA A 96 13.50 -3.98 15.31
N TRP A 97 13.40 -3.15 14.27
CA TRP A 97 13.62 -3.61 12.89
C TRP A 97 15.12 -3.70 12.55
N PRO A 98 15.49 -4.53 11.56
CA PRO A 98 16.83 -4.52 10.99
C PRO A 98 17.26 -3.12 10.55
N GLN A 99 18.55 -2.82 10.61
CA GLN A 99 19.09 -1.48 10.34
C GLN A 99 18.68 -0.95 8.96
N ASP A 100 18.69 -1.80 7.92
CA ASP A 100 18.33 -1.40 6.57
C ASP A 100 16.86 -1.01 6.43
N ASP A 101 15.97 -1.81 7.02
CA ASP A 101 14.54 -1.50 7.07
C ASP A 101 14.30 -0.21 7.85
N ARG A 102 15.01 0.00 8.97
CA ARG A 102 14.93 1.26 9.74
C ARG A 102 15.37 2.46 8.92
N ARG A 103 16.51 2.37 8.22
CA ARG A 103 17.02 3.46 7.38
C ARG A 103 16.02 3.85 6.29
N ARG A 104 15.49 2.86 5.57
CA ARG A 104 14.45 3.07 4.55
C ARG A 104 13.19 3.69 5.16
N TYR A 105 12.73 3.16 6.28
CA TYR A 105 11.54 3.65 6.99
C TYR A 105 11.68 5.12 7.43
N TYR A 106 12.81 5.50 8.04
CA TYR A 106 13.04 6.88 8.47
C TYR A 106 13.23 7.84 7.29
N SER A 107 13.83 7.39 6.18
CA SER A 107 13.87 8.16 4.93
C SER A 107 12.46 8.43 4.37
N ILE A 108 11.58 7.43 4.39
CA ILE A 108 10.18 7.59 3.99
C ILE A 108 9.44 8.55 4.94
N LEU A 109 9.64 8.39 6.25
CA LEU A 109 8.99 9.22 7.27
C LEU A 109 9.38 10.69 7.15
N ASP A 110 10.66 10.99 6.92
CA ASP A 110 11.18 12.35 6.73
C ASP A 110 10.61 13.03 5.49
N LYS A 111 10.33 12.25 4.44
CA LYS A 111 9.79 12.73 3.16
C LYS A 111 8.26 12.77 3.09
N ALA A 112 7.56 12.27 4.10
CA ALA A 112 6.10 12.25 4.13
C ALA A 112 5.54 13.65 4.42
N ASP A 113 4.45 14.00 3.74
CA ASP A 113 3.78 15.28 3.90
C ASP A 113 3.05 15.38 5.24
N GLU A 114 2.44 14.28 5.70
CA GLU A 114 1.76 14.21 6.99
C GLU A 114 1.93 12.82 7.61
N THR A 115 1.91 12.75 8.94
CA THR A 115 1.95 11.49 9.68
C THR A 115 0.92 11.47 10.80
N TYR A 116 0.04 10.48 10.75
CA TYR A 116 -0.90 10.11 11.81
C TYR A 116 -0.32 8.97 12.64
N TYR A 117 -0.47 9.04 13.97
CA TYR A 117 -0.13 7.96 14.90
C TYR A 117 -1.40 7.49 15.60
N ALA A 118 -1.70 6.20 15.50
CA ALA A 118 -2.92 5.63 16.09
C ALA A 118 -2.86 5.50 17.62
N SER A 119 -1.67 5.33 18.18
CA SER A 119 -1.44 5.12 19.61
C SER A 119 0.02 5.40 19.98
N ASP A 120 0.28 5.59 21.27
CA ASP A 120 1.64 5.56 21.83
C ASP A 120 2.18 4.13 21.97
N ARG A 121 1.30 3.11 21.89
CA ARG A 121 1.63 1.69 22.00
C ARG A 121 1.65 1.03 20.63
N ASN A 122 2.61 0.12 20.41
CA ASN A 122 2.68 -0.69 19.20
C ASN A 122 1.98 -2.05 19.40
N ASP A 123 0.65 -2.05 19.48
CA ASP A 123 -0.15 -3.25 19.71
C ASP A 123 -1.14 -3.54 18.56
N ALA A 124 -1.88 -4.65 18.68
CA ALA A 124 -2.85 -5.05 17.67
C ALA A 124 -3.99 -4.03 17.51
N ALA A 125 -4.41 -3.37 18.60
CA ALA A 125 -5.46 -2.36 18.55
C ALA A 125 -4.99 -1.12 17.77
N ALA A 126 -3.75 -0.70 17.97
CA ALA A 126 -3.11 0.38 17.21
C ALA A 126 -2.99 0.02 15.72
N MET A 127 -2.59 -1.21 15.39
CA MET A 127 -2.54 -1.69 14.00
C MET A 127 -3.93 -1.66 13.34
N HIS A 128 -4.98 -2.15 14.01
CA HIS A 128 -6.34 -2.11 13.46
C HIS A 128 -6.86 -0.68 13.31
N THR A 129 -6.59 0.20 14.28
CA THR A 129 -6.99 1.61 14.24
C THR A 129 -6.32 2.32 13.07
N ARG A 130 -5.02 2.12 12.91
CA ARG A 130 -4.27 2.63 11.76
C ARG A 130 -4.81 2.10 10.42
N ASN A 131 -5.14 0.81 10.34
CA ASN A 131 -5.66 0.23 9.10
C ASN A 131 -7.04 0.78 8.72
N ARG A 132 -7.91 1.04 9.71
CA ARG A 132 -9.17 1.73 9.46
C ARG A 132 -8.96 3.16 9.00
N TYR A 133 -8.04 3.89 9.63
CA TYR A 133 -7.66 5.24 9.20
C TYR A 133 -7.25 5.28 7.73
N LEU A 134 -6.43 4.32 7.26
CA LEU A 134 -6.04 4.24 5.84
C LEU A 134 -7.26 4.20 4.91
N VAL A 135 -8.21 3.30 5.19
CA VAL A 135 -9.38 3.09 4.35
C VAL A 135 -10.38 4.22 4.48
N ASP A 136 -10.62 4.74 5.68
CA ASP A 136 -11.61 5.79 5.92
C ASP A 136 -11.24 7.14 5.28
N HIS A 137 -9.99 7.31 4.85
CA HIS A 137 -9.47 8.52 4.19
C HIS A 137 -9.14 8.33 2.70
N ALA A 138 -9.51 7.20 2.11
CA ALA A 138 -9.21 6.89 0.72
C ALA A 138 -10.46 6.55 -0.10
N ASP A 139 -10.45 6.95 -1.36
CA ASP A 139 -11.48 6.63 -2.35
C ASP A 139 -11.20 5.26 -3.01
N CYS A 140 -9.95 4.79 -2.95
CA CYS A 140 -9.55 3.48 -3.47
C CYS A 140 -8.47 2.83 -2.60
N CYS A 141 -8.51 1.50 -2.48
CA CYS A 141 -7.50 0.70 -1.79
C CYS A 141 -6.64 -0.09 -2.80
N ILE A 142 -5.36 0.27 -2.94
CA ILE A 142 -4.40 -0.47 -3.75
C ILE A 142 -3.75 -1.54 -2.85
N ALA A 143 -4.05 -2.80 -3.12
CA ALA A 143 -3.69 -3.92 -2.26
C ALA A 143 -2.65 -4.85 -2.89
N TYR A 144 -1.86 -5.53 -2.06
CA TYR A 144 -1.16 -6.76 -2.43
C TYR A 144 -1.59 -7.90 -1.51
N LEU A 145 -2.70 -8.54 -1.87
CA LEU A 145 -3.32 -9.60 -1.09
C LEU A 145 -3.15 -10.95 -1.78
N ARG A 146 -2.35 -11.82 -1.16
CA ARG A 146 -2.13 -13.22 -1.58
C ARG A 146 -2.66 -14.28 -0.62
N LYS A 147 -3.16 -13.89 0.55
CA LYS A 147 -3.57 -14.84 1.61
C LYS A 147 -4.79 -14.28 2.32
N LEU A 148 -5.84 -15.09 2.49
CA LEU A 148 -7.07 -14.70 3.19
C LEU A 148 -6.95 -14.72 4.72
N SER A 149 -5.85 -14.18 5.24
CA SER A 149 -5.64 -14.03 6.69
C SER A 149 -4.62 -12.93 6.97
N GLY A 150 -4.60 -12.46 8.22
CA GLY A 150 -3.68 -11.44 8.68
C GLY A 150 -4.15 -10.01 8.38
N GLY A 151 -3.27 -9.04 8.66
CA GLY A 151 -3.58 -7.61 8.63
C GLY A 151 -4.05 -7.12 7.26
N THR A 152 -3.40 -7.55 6.17
CA THR A 152 -3.78 -7.18 4.80
C THR A 152 -5.19 -7.63 4.46
N TYR A 153 -5.52 -8.89 4.76
CA TYR A 153 -6.85 -9.43 4.53
C TYR A 153 -7.90 -8.66 5.35
N TYR A 154 -7.61 -8.37 6.61
CA TYR A 154 -8.47 -7.53 7.44
C TYR A 154 -8.74 -6.16 6.79
N THR A 155 -7.70 -5.48 6.30
CA THR A 155 -7.82 -4.15 5.68
C THR A 155 -8.63 -4.20 4.39
N VAL A 156 -8.39 -5.20 3.52
CA VAL A 156 -9.18 -5.40 2.30
C VAL A 156 -10.65 -5.65 2.63
N ARG A 157 -10.94 -6.56 3.57
CA ARG A 157 -12.32 -6.80 4.03
C ARG A 157 -12.97 -5.55 4.62
N TYR A 158 -12.18 -4.69 5.27
CA TYR A 158 -12.69 -3.42 5.78
C TYR A 158 -13.00 -2.44 4.65
N ALA A 159 -12.13 -2.31 3.64
CA ALA A 159 -12.38 -1.49 2.44
C ALA A 159 -13.68 -1.89 1.74
N GLU A 160 -13.88 -3.19 1.49
CA GLU A 160 -15.13 -3.69 0.89
C GLU A 160 -16.36 -3.33 1.72
N ARG A 161 -16.31 -3.50 3.06
CA ARG A 161 -17.42 -3.12 3.96
C ARG A 161 -17.71 -1.62 3.96
N ARG A 162 -16.73 -0.78 3.62
CA ARG A 162 -16.87 0.67 3.52
C ARG A 162 -17.25 1.13 2.11
N GLY A 163 -17.36 0.21 1.15
CA GLY A 163 -17.61 0.54 -0.26
C GLY A 163 -16.41 1.17 -0.96
N VAL A 164 -15.19 1.02 -0.39
CA VAL A 164 -13.96 1.49 -1.01
C VAL A 164 -13.46 0.40 -1.98
N PRO A 165 -13.44 0.66 -3.31
CA PRO A 165 -13.02 -0.32 -4.29
C PRO A 165 -11.54 -0.72 -4.10
N VAL A 166 -11.22 -1.97 -4.43
CA VAL A 166 -9.91 -2.58 -4.17
C VAL A 166 -9.21 -2.97 -5.46
N CYS A 167 -8.05 -2.37 -5.73
CA CYS A 167 -7.15 -2.76 -6.81
C CYS A 167 -6.10 -3.74 -6.28
N ASN A 168 -6.29 -5.05 -6.48
CA ASN A 168 -5.36 -6.06 -5.96
C ASN A 168 -4.24 -6.39 -6.95
N LEU A 169 -3.02 -5.91 -6.68
CA LEU A 169 -1.86 -6.12 -7.54
C LEU A 169 -1.43 -7.58 -7.66
N ALA A 170 -1.81 -8.44 -6.72
CA ALA A 170 -1.48 -9.86 -6.78
C ALA A 170 -2.11 -10.58 -7.98
N GLU A 171 -3.20 -10.06 -8.54
CA GLU A 171 -3.91 -10.64 -9.70
C GLU A 171 -3.13 -10.48 -11.00
N TYR A 172 -2.19 -9.54 -11.05
CA TYR A 172 -1.38 -9.22 -12.23
C TYR A 172 0.02 -9.83 -12.20
N LEU A 173 0.38 -10.56 -11.13
CA LEU A 173 1.71 -11.17 -10.98
C LEU A 173 1.67 -12.70 -11.18
N PRO A 174 2.79 -13.31 -11.62
CA PRO A 174 2.92 -14.76 -11.72
C PRO A 174 2.73 -15.43 -10.35
N GLY A 175 2.03 -16.56 -10.34
CA GLY A 175 1.78 -17.34 -9.13
C GLY A 175 0.39 -17.97 -9.15
N PRO A 176 0.06 -18.83 -8.17
CA PRO A 176 -1.31 -19.31 -8.03
C PRO A 176 -2.23 -18.10 -7.89
N LYS A 177 -3.17 -17.93 -8.84
CA LYS A 177 -4.27 -16.96 -8.74
C LYS A 177 -5.03 -17.27 -7.47
N GLN A 178 -4.79 -16.50 -6.40
CA GLN A 178 -5.56 -16.64 -5.18
C GLN A 178 -6.52 -15.48 -5.07
N LEU A 179 -7.75 -15.84 -5.42
CA LEU A 179 -9.05 -15.25 -5.09
C LEU A 179 -9.38 -13.93 -5.78
N SER A 180 -10.40 -14.00 -6.66
CA SER A 180 -11.26 -12.87 -6.90
C SER A 180 -11.85 -12.47 -5.55
N ILE A 181 -11.66 -11.20 -5.19
CA ILE A 181 -12.28 -10.61 -3.99
C ILE A 181 -13.81 -10.51 -4.17
N LEU A 182 -14.30 -10.71 -5.40
CA LEU A 182 -15.71 -10.88 -5.73
C LEU A 182 -16.17 -12.29 -5.31
N ALA A 183 -16.96 -12.33 -4.25
CA ALA A 183 -17.98 -13.36 -4.02
C ALA A 183 -19.27 -12.96 -4.74
#